data_AF-A0A257VTR0-F1
#
_entry.id   AF-A0A257VTR0-F1
#
_cell.length_a   1.000
_cell.length_b   1.000
_cell.length_c   1.000
_cell.angle_alpha   90.00
_cell.angle_beta   90.00
_cell.angle_gamma   90.00
#
_symmetry.space_group_name_H-M   'P 1'
#
loop_
_entity.id
_entity.type
_entity.pdbx_description
1 polymer ?
#
loop_
_entity_poly.entity_id
_entity_poly.type
_entity_poly.pdbx_seq_one_letter_code
_entity_poly.pdbx_strand_id
1 'polypeptide(L)'
;MTKPYHVVAIGNAIVDVLSFADDHFIEAQGMRKGTMQLIDGSRAEELYDGMGQATEVSGGSAANTLAGMADLGAKTAFIGKVSNDELGRIFRHDLNGVGVEFITPTAM
;
A
#
# COMPACT_ATOMS: atom_id res chain seq x y z
N MET A 1 2.67 -0.04 33.98
CA MET A 1 1.67 -0.12 32.89
C MET A 1 2.37 -0.49 31.60
N THR A 2 1.97 -1.57 30.95
CA THR A 2 2.44 -1.93 29.60
C THR A 2 1.61 -1.15 28.57
N LYS A 3 2.28 -0.52 27.59
CA LYS A 3 1.59 0.13 26.47
C LYS A 3 0.90 -0.93 25.59
N PRO A 4 -0.25 -0.63 24.96
CA PRO A 4 -0.98 -1.61 24.15
C PRO A 4 -0.20 -2.03 22.89
N TYR A 5 0.60 -1.13 22.32
CA TYR A 5 1.42 -1.36 21.13
C TYR A 5 2.90 -1.07 21.41
N HIS A 6 3.78 -1.80 20.74
CA HIS A 6 5.21 -1.50 20.69
C HIS A 6 5.50 -0.40 19.66
N VAL A 7 4.84 -0.46 18.50
CA VAL A 7 5.01 0.52 17.42
C VAL A 7 3.67 0.89 16.83
N VAL A 8 3.50 2.18 16.57
CA VAL A 8 2.39 2.72 15.78
C VAL A 8 3.01 3.50 14.64
N ALA A 9 2.54 3.26 13.42
CA ALA A 9 2.97 4.04 12.26
C ALA A 9 1.78 4.71 11.58
N ILE A 10 2.03 5.89 11.04
CA ILE A 10 1.09 6.66 10.22
C ILE A 10 1.62 6.66 8.80
N GLY A 11 0.77 6.38 7.82
CA GLY A 11 1.19 6.45 6.42
C GLY A 11 0.04 6.36 5.44
N ASN A 12 0.38 6.53 4.17
CA ASN A 12 -0.56 6.34 3.07
C ASN A 12 -0.88 4.84 2.96
N ALA A 13 -2.17 4.51 3.04
CA ALA A 13 -2.66 3.18 2.75
C ALA A 13 -2.73 3.04 1.23
N ILE A 14 -1.92 2.15 0.68
CA ILE A 14 -1.76 1.96 -0.77
C ILE A 14 -1.92 0.47 -1.06
N VAL A 15 -2.67 0.15 -2.10
CA VAL A 15 -2.60 -1.17 -2.74
C VAL A 15 -1.64 -1.02 -3.91
N ASP A 16 -0.60 -1.84 -3.91
CA ASP A 16 0.42 -1.86 -4.95
C ASP A 16 -0.10 -2.70 -6.12
N VAL A 17 -0.05 -2.13 -7.32
CA VAL A 17 -0.27 -2.85 -8.59
C VAL A 17 1.09 -3.09 -9.22
N LEU A 18 1.50 -4.36 -9.28
CA LEU A 18 2.85 -4.76 -9.69
C LEU A 18 2.81 -5.47 -11.05
N SER A 19 3.62 -5.01 -12.00
CA SER A 19 3.82 -5.67 -13.29
C SER A 19 5.28 -5.60 -13.73
N PHE A 20 5.71 -6.55 -14.56
CA PHE A 20 7.04 -6.52 -15.17
C PHE A 20 7.05 -5.55 -16.35
N ALA A 21 8.10 -4.73 -16.44
CA ALA A 21 8.33 -3.80 -17.53
C ALA A 21 9.82 -3.75 -17.89
N ASP A 22 10.13 -3.40 -19.13
CA ASP A 22 11.49 -3.08 -19.56
C ASP A 22 11.80 -1.59 -19.40
N ASP A 23 13.07 -1.22 -19.56
CA ASP A 23 13.51 0.17 -19.40
C ASP A 23 12.92 1.08 -20.49
N HIS A 24 12.63 0.54 -21.68
CA HIS A 24 12.01 1.28 -22.77
C HIS A 24 10.58 1.71 -22.41
N PHE A 25 9.79 0.86 -21.76
CA PHE A 25 8.46 1.23 -21.26
C PHE A 25 8.55 2.37 -20.25
N ILE A 26 9.47 2.29 -19.28
CA ILE A 26 9.65 3.32 -18.26
C ILE A 26 9.99 4.68 -18.91
N GLU A 27 10.91 4.68 -19.89
CA GLU A 27 11.27 5.88 -20.65
C GLU A 27 10.11 6.43 -21.49
N ALA A 28 9.40 5.57 -22.22
CA ALA A 28 8.26 5.95 -23.06
C ALA A 28 7.11 6.56 -22.24
N GLN A 29 6.93 6.12 -20.99
CA GLN A 29 5.95 6.66 -20.05
C GLN A 29 6.44 7.90 -19.29
N GLY A 30 7.65 8.40 -19.59
CA GLY A 30 8.22 9.59 -18.93
C GLY A 30 8.48 9.40 -17.44
N MET A 31 8.67 8.15 -16.99
CA MET A 31 8.89 7.83 -15.59
C MET A 31 10.38 7.83 -15.25
N ARG A 32 10.71 8.20 -14.00
CA ARG A 32 12.08 8.10 -13.49
C ARG A 32 12.28 6.79 -12.73
N LYS A 33 13.05 5.87 -13.31
CA LYS A 33 13.37 4.56 -12.71
C LYS A 33 13.91 4.70 -11.28
N GLY A 34 13.38 3.87 -10.37
CA GLY A 34 13.80 3.81 -8.96
C GLY A 34 13.25 4.94 -8.08
N THR A 35 12.19 5.63 -8.50
CA THR A 35 11.57 6.71 -7.73
C THR A 35 10.08 6.48 -7.50
N MET A 36 9.51 7.16 -6.49
CA MET A 36 8.07 7.33 -6.36
C MET A 36 7.68 8.61 -7.11
N GLN A 37 6.81 8.48 -8.11
CA GLN A 37 6.26 9.60 -8.85
C GLN A 37 4.78 9.72 -8.51
N LEU A 38 4.37 10.89 -8.00
CA LEU A 38 2.96 11.17 -7.78
C LEU A 38 2.29 11.42 -9.12
N ILE A 39 1.14 10.80 -9.31
CA ILE A 39 0.31 10.89 -10.51
C ILE A 39 -1.13 11.21 -10.09
N ASP A 40 -1.89 11.83 -11.01
CA ASP A 40 -3.33 11.99 -10.85
C ASP A 40 -4.10 10.76 -11.33
N GLY A 41 -5.43 10.79 -11.15
CA GLY A 41 -6.30 9.66 -11.51
C GLY A 41 -6.27 9.32 -13.01
N SER A 42 -6.30 10.32 -13.88
CA SER A 42 -6.20 10.11 -15.33
C SER A 42 -4.91 9.41 -15.71
N ARG A 43 -3.78 9.85 -15.14
CA ARG A 43 -2.49 9.23 -15.42
C ARG A 43 -2.38 7.82 -14.84
N ALA A 44 -3.05 7.54 -13.72
CA ALA A 44 -3.14 6.20 -13.16
C ALA A 44 -3.89 5.24 -14.09
N GLU A 45 -5.02 5.67 -14.66
CA GLU A 45 -5.79 4.88 -15.65
C GLU A 45 -4.97 4.59 -16.91
N GLU A 46 -4.32 5.61 -17.49
CA GLU A 46 -3.46 5.44 -18.67
C GLU A 46 -2.32 4.45 -18.43
N LEU A 47 -1.66 4.54 -17.27
CA LEU A 47 -0.60 3.61 -16.92
C LEU A 47 -1.14 2.20 -16.71
N TYR A 48 -2.28 2.07 -16.04
CA TYR A 48 -2.93 0.78 -15.78
C TYR A 48 -3.33 0.07 -17.07
N ASP A 49 -3.90 0.79 -18.04
CA ASP A 49 -4.26 0.24 -19.36
C ASP A 49 -3.02 -0.16 -20.18
N GLY A 50 -1.89 0.51 -19.96
CA GLY A 50 -0.60 0.19 -20.56
C GLY A 50 0.17 -0.94 -19.86
N MET A 51 -0.27 -1.38 -18.67
CA MET A 51 0.38 -2.45 -17.93
C MET A 51 0.05 -3.82 -18.54
N GLY A 52 1.03 -4.73 -18.48
CA GLY A 52 0.80 -6.14 -18.80
C GLY A 52 0.05 -6.84 -17.67
N GLN A 53 0.25 -8.15 -17.55
CA GLN A 53 -0.29 -8.90 -16.42
C GLN A 53 0.17 -8.28 -15.09
N ALA A 54 -0.79 -7.93 -14.24
CA ALA A 54 -0.55 -7.27 -12.96
C ALA A 54 -0.91 -8.18 -11.77
N THR A 55 -0.24 -7.93 -10.64
CA THR A 55 -0.58 -8.51 -9.34
C THR A 55 -0.91 -7.36 -8.38
N GLU A 56 -2.07 -7.46 -7.74
CA GLU A 56 -2.50 -6.50 -6.72
C GLU A 56 -2.18 -7.05 -5.33
N VAL A 57 -1.54 -6.23 -4.50
CA VAL A 57 -1.17 -6.60 -3.13
C VAL A 57 -1.20 -5.38 -2.23
N SER A 58 -1.60 -5.55 -0.98
CA SER A 58 -1.52 -4.48 0.01
C SER A 58 -0.06 -4.01 0.19
N GLY A 59 0.13 -2.69 0.15
CA GLY A 59 1.45 -2.07 0.18
C GLY A 59 1.51 -0.88 1.14
N GLY A 60 2.24 0.16 0.74
CA GLY A 60 2.48 1.34 1.55
C GLY A 60 3.62 1.17 2.55
N SER A 61 4.60 2.07 2.51
CA SER A 61 5.87 1.95 3.24
C SER A 61 5.72 1.72 4.75
N ALA A 62 4.86 2.52 5.40
CA ALA A 62 4.61 2.40 6.84
C ALA A 62 3.87 1.10 7.19
N ALA A 63 2.91 0.68 6.37
CA ALA A 63 2.16 -0.55 6.59
C ALA A 63 3.05 -1.78 6.41
N ASN A 64 3.89 -1.82 5.37
CA ASN A 64 4.88 -2.89 5.16
C ASN A 64 5.89 -2.98 6.32
N THR A 65 6.30 -1.84 6.89
CA THR A 65 7.16 -1.82 8.07
C THR A 65 6.46 -2.48 9.27
N LEU A 66 5.21 -2.13 9.54
CA LEU A 66 4.44 -2.72 10.65
C LEU A 66 4.19 -4.21 10.42
N ALA A 67 3.88 -4.63 9.19
CA ALA A 67 3.70 -6.04 8.84
C ALA A 67 4.97 -6.85 9.15
N GLY A 68 6.14 -6.37 8.73
CA GLY A 68 7.41 -7.01 9.08
C GLY A 68 7.69 -7.03 10.58
N MET A 69 7.32 -5.98 11.32
CA MET A 69 7.46 -5.97 12.78
C MET A 69 6.48 -6.92 13.48
N ALA A 70 5.26 -7.05 12.96
CA ALA A 70 4.26 -8.00 13.46
C ALA A 70 4.72 -9.44 13.26
N ASP A 71 5.31 -9.74 12.10
CA ASP A 71 5.92 -11.04 11.79
C ASP A 71 7.08 -11.39 12.75
N LEU A 72 7.81 -10.38 13.22
CA LEU A 72 8.83 -10.51 14.27
C LEU A 72 8.27 -10.56 15.71
N GLY A 73 6.94 -10.56 15.88
CA GLY A 73 6.25 -10.69 17.17
C GLY A 73 5.94 -9.37 17.89
N ALA A 74 6.09 -8.22 17.25
CA ALA A 74 5.73 -6.94 17.85
C ALA A 74 4.21 -6.68 17.78
N LYS A 75 3.64 -6.05 18.82
CA LYS A 75 2.27 -5.52 18.77
C LYS A 75 2.27 -4.20 18.02
N THR A 76 1.66 -4.15 16.86
CA THR A 76 1.70 -3.01 15.94
C THR A 76 0.31 -2.48 15.62
N ALA A 77 0.18 -1.17 15.44
CA ALA A 77 -1.04 -0.55 14.94
C ALA A 77 -0.75 0.46 13.82
N PHE A 78 -1.66 0.55 12.86
CA PHE A 78 -1.54 1.44 11.71
C PHE A 78 -2.60 2.55 11.73
N ILE A 79 -2.19 3.75 11.33
CA ILE A 79 -3.09 4.87 11.06
C ILE A 79 -2.93 5.26 9.59
N GLY A 80 -4.00 5.09 8.82
CA GLY A 80 -4.05 5.44 7.41
C GLY A 80 -5.49 5.57 6.95
N LYS A 81 -5.69 6.05 5.72
CA LYS A 81 -7.03 6.27 5.17
C LYS A 81 -7.25 5.40 3.95
N VAL A 82 -8.33 4.64 3.98
CA VAL A 82 -8.83 3.87 2.84
C VAL A 82 -10.25 4.32 2.53
N SER A 83 -10.63 4.24 1.26
CA SER A 83 -12.00 4.43 0.80
C SER A 83 -12.87 3.23 1.21
N ASN A 84 -14.20 3.39 1.14
CA ASN A 84 -15.15 2.28 1.32
C ASN A 84 -15.39 1.53 0.00
N ASP A 85 -14.32 1.05 -0.61
CA ASP A 85 -14.33 0.33 -1.88
C ASP A 85 -13.64 -1.05 -1.75
N GLU A 86 -13.46 -1.73 -2.88
CA GLU A 86 -12.82 -3.05 -2.91
C GLU A 86 -11.36 -3.01 -2.47
N LEU A 87 -10.57 -2.07 -2.99
CA LEU A 87 -9.17 -1.90 -2.62
C LEU A 87 -9.00 -1.57 -1.13
N GLY A 88 -9.87 -0.71 -0.59
CA GLY A 88 -9.88 -0.39 0.83
C GLY A 88 -10.25 -1.57 1.72
N ARG A 89 -11.13 -2.47 1.26
CA ARG A 89 -11.46 -3.72 1.96
C ARG A 89 -10.30 -4.72 1.91
N ILE A 90 -9.63 -4.87 0.76
CA ILE A 90 -8.43 -5.72 0.59
C ILE A 90 -7.34 -5.24 1.53
N PHE A 91 -7.00 -3.95 1.48
CA PHE A 91 -5.97 -3.36 2.34
C PHE A 91 -6.24 -3.61 3.84
N ARG A 92 -7.49 -3.41 4.27
CA ARG A 92 -7.86 -3.66 5.66
C ARG A 92 -7.80 -5.14 6.02
N HIS A 93 -8.26 -6.02 5.14
CA HIS A 93 -8.25 -7.45 5.36
C HIS A 93 -6.81 -7.96 5.53
N ASP A 94 -5.93 -7.64 4.58
CA ASP A 94 -4.55 -8.09 4.58
C ASP A 94 -3.78 -7.60 5.80
N LEU A 95 -3.89 -6.30 6.10
CA LEU A 95 -3.13 -5.69 7.19
C LEU A 95 -3.53 -6.27 8.56
N ASN A 96 -4.82 -6.49 8.79
CA ASN A 96 -5.28 -7.19 9.99
C ASN A 96 -4.91 -8.68 9.97
N GLY A 97 -4.92 -9.32 8.79
CA GLY A 97 -4.54 -10.71 8.60
C GLY A 97 -3.09 -11.01 8.99
N VAL A 98 -2.18 -10.05 8.79
CA VAL A 98 -0.77 -10.13 9.22
C VAL A 98 -0.53 -9.64 10.66
N GLY A 99 -1.59 -9.40 11.43
CA GLY A 99 -1.50 -9.05 12.86
C GLY A 99 -1.24 -7.58 13.16
N VAL A 100 -1.36 -6.69 12.17
CA VAL A 100 -1.29 -5.24 12.38
C VAL A 100 -2.70 -4.70 12.64
N GLU A 101 -2.94 -4.09 13.80
CA GLU A 101 -4.26 -3.54 14.12
C GLU A 101 -4.57 -2.32 13.26
N PHE A 102 -5.63 -2.39 12.46
CA PHE A 102 -6.09 -1.28 11.63
C PHE A 102 -7.60 -1.03 11.78
N ILE A 103 -7.94 -0.05 12.61
CA ILE A 103 -9.32 0.31 12.97
C ILE A 103 -9.74 1.72 12.53
N THR A 104 -8.88 2.44 11.78
CA THR A 104 -9.23 3.78 11.29
C THR A 104 -10.49 3.70 10.42
N PRO A 105 -11.54 4.51 10.66
CA PRO A 105 -12.75 4.49 9.83
C PRO A 105 -12.44 4.78 8.37
N THR A 106 -13.20 4.17 7.45
CA THR A 106 -13.11 4.46 6.02
C THR A 106 -13.39 5.93 5.72
N ALA A 107 -12.87 6.44 4.60
CA ALA A 107 -13.33 7.70 4.03
C ALA A 107 -14.75 7.54 3.50
N MET A 108 -15.49 8.66 3.48
CA MET A 108 -16.75 8.76 2.73
C MET A 108 -16.47 8.76 1.24
#